data_AF-A0A7K1TLG3-F1
#
_entry.id   AF-A0A7K1TLG3-F1
#
_cell.length_a   1.000
_cell.length_b   1.000
_cell.length_c   1.000
_cell.angle_alpha   90.00
_cell.angle_beta   90.00
_cell.angle_gamma   90.00
#
_symmetry.space_group_name_H-M   'P 1'
#
loop_
_entity.id
_entity.type
_entity.pdbx_description
1 polymer ?
#
loop_
_entity_poly.entity_id
_entity_poly.type
_entity_poly.pdbx_seq_one_letter_code
_entity_poly.pdbx_strand_id
1 'polypeptide(L)'
;MNADIRRIIFCLGWVLLPCYGSSQARPTPADREAGAMLKAFYTAYITGGAQAPTRANLAQSVALQKEYCTASLCRKIQAQYASGHLETDPFLYAQDVDIAWVNTLSVQKDAKVLNGYRVSYRPAPAEKTTIHVTVIKQGKAVKIASIK
;
A
#
# COMPACT_ATOMS: atom_id res chain seq x y z
N MET A 1 60.13 46.51 6.30
CA MET A 1 59.06 47.44 5.84
C MET A 1 58.91 47.25 4.35
N ASN A 2 57.78 46.93 3.72
CA ASN A 2 56.45 46.52 4.15
C ASN A 2 55.93 45.61 3.03
N ALA A 3 55.30 44.48 3.40
CA ALA A 3 54.57 43.63 2.48
C ALA A 3 53.20 44.24 2.23
N ASP A 4 52.75 44.27 0.97
CA ASP A 4 51.34 44.54 0.65
C ASP A 4 50.92 43.69 -0.56
N ILE A 5 50.47 42.47 -0.29
CA ILE A 5 49.84 41.57 -1.25
C ILE A 5 48.38 41.50 -0.88
N ARG A 6 47.58 42.31 -1.57
CA ARG A 6 46.11 42.30 -1.47
C ARG A 6 45.59 40.99 -2.05
N ARG A 7 44.94 40.22 -1.18
CA ARG A 7 44.32 38.92 -1.41
C ARG A 7 43.19 39.04 -2.45
N ILE A 8 43.35 38.39 -3.60
CA ILE A 8 42.27 38.12 -4.55
C ILE A 8 41.69 36.76 -4.18
N ILE A 9 40.45 36.77 -3.68
CA ILE A 9 39.65 35.59 -3.38
C ILE A 9 39.08 35.08 -4.71
N PHE A 10 39.52 33.90 -5.17
CA PHE A 10 38.85 33.17 -6.25
C PHE A 10 38.07 31.99 -5.67
N CYS A 11 36.76 32.19 -5.60
CA CYS A 11 35.76 31.15 -5.38
C CYS A 11 35.76 30.18 -6.56
N LEU A 12 36.15 28.93 -6.35
CA LEU A 12 35.88 27.82 -7.27
C LEU A 12 35.61 26.56 -6.44
N GLY A 13 34.55 26.62 -5.65
CA GLY A 13 33.93 25.44 -5.07
C GLY A 13 33.16 24.72 -6.16
N TRP A 14 33.75 23.68 -6.75
CA TRP A 14 33.02 22.68 -7.52
C TRP A 14 32.06 21.95 -6.58
N VAL A 15 30.82 22.41 -6.56
CA VAL A 15 29.71 21.68 -5.98
C VAL A 15 29.41 20.51 -6.92
N LEU A 16 30.01 19.36 -6.63
CA LEU A 16 29.55 18.07 -7.15
C LEU A 16 28.15 17.84 -6.59
N LEU A 17 27.13 18.32 -7.29
CA LEU A 17 25.73 18.02 -7.00
C LEU A 17 25.52 16.53 -7.29
N PRO A 18 25.32 15.66 -6.28
CA PRO A 18 24.96 14.29 -6.56
C PRO A 18 23.51 14.33 -7.03
N CYS A 19 23.27 14.01 -8.31
CA CYS A 19 21.94 13.70 -8.81
C CYS A 19 21.44 12.45 -8.08
N TYR A 20 20.86 12.61 -6.90
CA TYR A 20 20.03 11.59 -6.26
C TYR A 20 18.70 11.53 -7.00
N GLY A 21 18.75 11.05 -8.25
CA GLY A 21 17.56 10.54 -8.90
C GLY A 21 17.13 9.30 -8.14
N SER A 22 15.97 9.36 -7.49
CA SER A 22 15.34 8.20 -6.85
C SER A 22 14.99 7.18 -7.93
N SER A 23 15.95 6.32 -8.28
CA SER A 23 15.77 5.22 -9.21
C SER A 23 14.84 4.20 -8.56
N GLN A 24 13.56 4.22 -8.94
CA GLN A 24 12.66 3.12 -8.61
C GLN A 24 13.18 1.87 -9.33
N ALA A 25 13.65 0.89 -8.57
CA ALA A 25 14.09 -0.39 -9.13
C ALA A 25 12.94 -1.03 -9.93
N ARG A 26 13.27 -1.67 -11.06
CA ARG A 26 12.26 -2.35 -11.89
C ARG A 26 11.60 -3.47 -11.09
N PRO A 27 10.26 -3.66 -11.18
CA PRO A 27 9.56 -4.71 -10.45
C PRO A 27 10.07 -6.11 -10.80
N THR A 28 10.41 -6.89 -9.79
CA THR A 28 10.78 -8.31 -9.93
C THR A 28 9.56 -9.16 -10.30
N PRO A 29 9.72 -10.40 -10.77
CA PRO A 29 8.59 -11.30 -11.02
C PRO A 29 7.71 -11.51 -9.78
N ALA A 30 8.32 -11.62 -8.59
CA ALA A 30 7.60 -11.73 -7.33
C ALA A 30 6.80 -10.46 -7.01
N ASP A 31 7.36 -9.27 -7.30
CA ASP A 31 6.65 -8.01 -7.11
C ASP A 31 5.44 -7.89 -8.04
N ARG A 32 5.55 -8.39 -9.28
CA ARG A 32 4.43 -8.42 -10.23
C ARG A 32 3.34 -9.39 -9.79
N GLU A 33 3.72 -10.59 -9.32
CA GLU A 33 2.79 -11.59 -8.80
C GLU A 33 2.01 -11.04 -7.60
N ALA A 34 2.71 -10.46 -6.62
CA ALA A 34 2.09 -9.83 -5.47
C ALA A 34 1.24 -8.61 -5.83
N GLY A 35 1.73 -7.75 -6.73
CA GLY A 35 0.99 -6.59 -7.21
C GLY A 35 -0.31 -6.98 -7.92
N ALA A 36 -0.28 -8.02 -8.75
CA ALA A 36 -1.46 -8.57 -9.42
C ALA A 36 -2.45 -9.17 -8.42
N MET A 37 -1.96 -9.97 -7.45
CA MET A 37 -2.79 -10.54 -6.39
C MET A 37 -3.48 -9.45 -5.57
N LEU A 38 -2.74 -8.43 -5.12
CA LEU A 38 -3.29 -7.31 -4.36
C LEU A 38 -4.33 -6.54 -5.18
N LYS A 39 -4.04 -6.25 -6.45
CA LYS A 39 -5.02 -5.57 -7.32
C LYS A 39 -6.29 -6.39 -7.48
N ALA A 40 -6.19 -7.71 -7.67
CA ALA A 40 -7.33 -8.60 -7.77
C ALA A 40 -8.16 -8.60 -6.48
N PHE A 41 -7.52 -8.78 -5.32
CA PHE A 41 -8.18 -8.74 -4.01
C PHE A 41 -8.93 -7.43 -3.80
N TYR A 42 -8.25 -6.29 -3.92
CA TYR A 42 -8.85 -4.97 -3.64
C TYR A 42 -9.95 -4.61 -4.64
N THR A 43 -9.80 -5.00 -5.91
CA THR A 43 -10.87 -4.80 -6.91
C THR A 43 -12.12 -5.59 -6.52
N ALA A 44 -11.98 -6.87 -6.20
CA ALA A 44 -13.09 -7.71 -5.79
C ALA A 44 -13.71 -7.24 -4.45
N TYR A 45 -12.87 -6.82 -3.50
CA TYR A 45 -13.31 -6.36 -2.19
C TYR A 45 -14.11 -5.05 -2.28
N ILE A 46 -13.61 -4.05 -3.02
CA ILE A 46 -14.33 -2.80 -3.27
C ILE A 46 -15.62 -3.07 -4.05
N THR A 47 -15.55 -3.91 -5.10
CA THR A 47 -16.73 -4.23 -5.92
C THR A 47 -17.81 -4.91 -5.11
N GLY A 48 -17.46 -5.83 -4.21
CA GLY A 48 -18.40 -6.48 -3.31
C GLY A 48 -18.93 -5.54 -2.22
N GLY A 49 -18.07 -4.69 -1.65
CA GLY A 49 -18.42 -3.74 -0.60
C GLY A 49 -19.34 -2.61 -1.06
N ALA A 50 -19.29 -2.23 -2.35
CA ALA A 50 -20.19 -1.24 -2.94
C ALA A 50 -21.61 -1.78 -3.21
N GLN A 51 -21.86 -3.07 -3.00
CA GLN A 51 -23.18 -3.67 -3.17
C GLN A 51 -24.03 -3.51 -1.91
N ALA A 52 -25.35 -3.67 -2.05
CA ALA A 52 -26.26 -3.68 -0.91
C ALA A 52 -25.85 -4.74 0.13
N PRO A 53 -25.93 -4.44 1.44
CA PRO A 53 -25.50 -5.35 2.50
C PRO A 53 -26.50 -6.49 2.65
N THR A 54 -26.32 -7.55 1.87
CA THR A 54 -27.06 -8.80 1.99
C THR A 54 -26.23 -9.86 2.71
N ARG A 55 -26.88 -10.87 3.29
CA ARG A 55 -26.17 -12.01 3.90
C ARG A 55 -25.23 -12.70 2.91
N ALA A 56 -25.61 -12.78 1.64
CA ALA A 56 -24.79 -13.38 0.59
C ALA A 56 -23.52 -12.55 0.34
N ASN A 57 -23.65 -11.21 0.22
CA ASN A 57 -22.52 -10.32 -0.03
C ASN A 57 -21.54 -10.27 1.15
N LEU A 58 -22.06 -10.32 2.38
CA LEU A 58 -21.24 -10.43 3.59
C LEU A 58 -20.47 -11.77 3.62
N ALA A 59 -21.14 -12.88 3.29
CA ALA A 59 -20.50 -14.19 3.22
C ALA A 59 -19.41 -14.24 2.14
N GLN A 60 -19.65 -13.61 0.98
CA GLN A 60 -18.67 -13.50 -0.09
C GLN A 60 -17.46 -12.68 0.34
N SER A 61 -17.67 -11.56 1.06
CA SER A 61 -16.58 -10.74 1.60
C SER A 61 -15.69 -11.54 2.56
N VAL A 62 -16.28 -12.34 3.44
CA VAL A 62 -15.55 -13.24 4.34
C VAL A 62 -14.80 -14.33 3.57
N ALA A 63 -15.41 -14.90 2.52
CA ALA A 63 -14.74 -15.89 1.68
C ALA A 63 -13.52 -15.29 0.96
N LEU A 64 -13.66 -14.08 0.41
CA LEU A 64 -12.59 -13.34 -0.24
C LEU A 64 -11.44 -13.04 0.73
N GLN A 65 -11.74 -12.61 1.96
CA GLN A 65 -10.72 -12.43 3.00
C GLN A 65 -9.97 -13.74 3.28
N LYS A 66 -10.67 -14.89 3.39
CA LYS A 66 -10.02 -16.20 3.64
C LYS A 66 -9.15 -16.67 2.47
N GLU A 67 -9.56 -16.38 1.24
CA GLU A 67 -8.84 -16.73 0.03
C GLU A 67 -7.51 -15.96 -0.06
N TYR A 68 -7.55 -14.65 0.13
CA TYR A 68 -6.40 -13.77 -0.11
C TYR A 68 -5.56 -13.48 1.13
N CYS A 69 -6.11 -13.64 2.34
CA CYS A 69 -5.39 -13.38 3.58
C CYS A 69 -4.81 -14.66 4.18
N THR A 70 -3.81 -14.46 5.03
CA THR A 70 -3.33 -15.49 5.96
C THR A 70 -4.35 -15.73 7.06
N ALA A 71 -4.40 -16.96 7.59
CA ALA A 71 -5.29 -17.29 8.70
C ALA A 71 -4.99 -16.46 9.96
N SER A 72 -3.73 -16.09 10.19
CA SER A 72 -3.33 -15.20 11.29
C SER A 72 -3.93 -13.80 11.15
N LEU A 73 -3.91 -13.22 9.94
CA LEU A 73 -4.54 -11.92 9.67
C LEU A 73 -6.06 -11.98 9.86
N CYS A 74 -6.72 -13.01 9.32
CA CYS A 74 -8.16 -13.20 9.52
C CYS A 74 -8.54 -13.26 11.00
N ARG A 75 -7.80 -14.04 11.81
CA ARG A 75 -8.03 -14.13 13.25
C ARG A 75 -7.80 -12.80 13.96
N LYS A 76 -6.74 -12.07 13.59
CA LYS A 76 -6.45 -10.74 14.16
C LYS A 76 -7.61 -9.77 13.92
N ILE A 77 -8.08 -9.68 12.68
CA ILE A 77 -9.18 -8.78 12.31
C ILE A 77 -10.47 -9.20 13.02
N GLN A 78 -10.78 -10.49 13.07
CA GLN A 78 -11.95 -10.99 13.80
C GLN A 78 -11.88 -10.64 15.30
N ALA A 79 -10.72 -10.76 15.93
CA ALA A 79 -10.53 -10.37 17.32
C ALA A 79 -10.76 -8.86 17.53
N GLN A 80 -10.29 -8.03 16.60
CA GLN A 80 -10.51 -6.57 16.65
C GLN A 80 -11.97 -6.17 16.48
N TYR A 81 -12.73 -6.87 15.62
CA TYR A 81 -14.18 -6.71 15.53
C TYR A 81 -14.88 -7.11 16.82
N ALA A 82 -14.53 -8.28 17.39
CA ALA A 82 -15.14 -8.78 18.61
C ALA A 82 -14.88 -7.86 19.82
N SER A 83 -13.75 -7.15 19.84
CA SER A 83 -13.40 -6.20 20.89
C SER A 83 -13.89 -4.77 20.64
N GLY A 84 -14.56 -4.49 19.51
CA GLY A 84 -15.00 -3.13 19.16
C GLY A 84 -13.87 -2.13 18.91
N HIS A 85 -12.68 -2.60 18.51
CA HIS A 85 -11.51 -1.73 18.27
C HIS A 85 -11.41 -1.22 16.81
N LEU A 86 -12.42 -1.49 15.98
CA LEU A 86 -12.47 -1.07 14.57
C LEU A 86 -13.60 -0.07 14.36
N GLU A 87 -13.22 1.18 14.12
CA GLU A 87 -14.14 2.28 13.74
C GLU A 87 -14.41 2.31 12.23
N THR A 88 -13.58 1.62 11.44
CA THR A 88 -13.64 1.57 9.98
C THR A 88 -13.27 0.17 9.48
N ASP A 89 -13.65 -0.17 8.24
CA ASP A 89 -13.14 -1.36 7.56
C ASP A 89 -11.59 -1.30 7.53
N PRO A 90 -10.87 -2.31 8.05
CA PRO A 90 -9.41 -2.26 8.15
C PRO A 90 -8.69 -2.49 6.83
N PHE A 91 -9.37 -3.00 5.80
CA PHE A 91 -8.82 -3.16 4.46
C PHE A 91 -8.95 -1.86 3.68
N LEU A 92 -9.99 -1.06 3.90
CA LEU A 92 -10.28 0.15 3.14
C LEU A 92 -10.01 1.45 3.90
N TYR A 93 -9.95 1.45 5.23
CA TYR A 93 -9.95 2.65 6.07
C TYR A 93 -11.12 3.59 5.77
N ALA A 94 -12.30 2.99 5.61
CA ALA A 94 -13.55 3.70 5.35
C ALA A 94 -14.73 2.97 6.01
N GLN A 95 -15.86 3.68 6.19
CA GLN A 95 -17.13 3.09 6.64
C GLN A 95 -17.98 2.66 5.45
N ASP A 96 -18.09 3.54 4.44
CA ASP A 96 -18.77 3.28 3.18
C ASP A 96 -17.78 2.94 2.07
N VAL A 97 -18.29 2.40 0.96
CA VAL A 97 -17.49 2.00 -0.20
C VAL A 97 -18.18 2.48 -1.47
N ASP A 98 -17.42 3.15 -2.35
CA ASP A 98 -17.86 3.52 -3.68
C ASP A 98 -17.11 2.71 -4.74
N ILE A 99 -17.85 2.17 -5.71
CA ILE A 99 -17.28 1.43 -6.85
C ILE A 99 -16.30 2.26 -7.67
N ALA A 100 -16.47 3.59 -7.71
CA ALA A 100 -15.57 4.51 -8.41
C ALA A 100 -14.12 4.44 -7.90
N TRP A 101 -13.91 3.99 -6.65
CA TRP A 101 -12.57 3.84 -6.07
C TRP A 101 -11.70 2.83 -6.84
N VAL A 102 -12.30 1.84 -7.50
CA VAL A 102 -11.60 0.88 -8.37
C VAL A 102 -10.82 1.59 -9.47
N ASN A 103 -11.37 2.68 -10.02
CA ASN A 103 -10.75 3.43 -11.13
C ASN A 103 -9.47 4.16 -10.71
N THR A 104 -9.29 4.37 -9.41
CA THR A 104 -8.12 5.05 -8.84
C THR A 104 -7.22 4.11 -8.05
N LEU A 105 -7.57 2.82 -8.00
CA LEU A 105 -6.84 1.79 -7.28
C LEU A 105 -5.44 1.61 -7.89
N SER A 106 -4.44 1.77 -7.04
CA SER A 106 -3.03 1.60 -7.37
C SER A 106 -2.34 0.72 -6.33
N VAL A 107 -1.41 -0.10 -6.80
CA VAL A 107 -0.56 -0.94 -5.96
C VAL A 107 0.89 -0.64 -6.29
N GLN A 108 1.67 -0.30 -5.27
CA GLN A 108 3.08 0.05 -5.44
C GLN A 108 3.92 -0.73 -4.43
N LYS A 109 5.05 -1.31 -4.86
CA LYS A 109 6.02 -1.90 -3.93
C LYS A 109 6.56 -0.81 -3.01
N ASP A 110 6.61 -1.11 -1.72
CA ASP A 110 7.38 -0.30 -0.78
C ASP A 110 8.81 -0.83 -0.72
N ALA A 111 9.77 -0.06 -1.24
CA ALA A 111 11.18 -0.46 -1.26
C ALA A 111 11.80 -0.46 0.16
N LYS A 112 11.18 0.20 1.14
CA LYS A 112 11.69 0.29 2.51
C LYS A 112 11.26 -0.87 3.40
N VAL A 113 10.23 -1.61 2.97
CA VAL A 113 9.62 -2.68 3.76
C VAL A 113 9.72 -4.01 3.01
N LEU A 114 10.36 -4.99 3.64
CA LEU A 114 10.45 -6.34 3.09
C LEU A 114 9.03 -6.90 2.85
N ASN A 115 8.75 -7.32 1.61
CA ASN A 115 7.43 -7.75 1.16
C ASN A 115 6.28 -6.73 1.42
N GLY A 116 6.61 -5.46 1.68
CA GLY A 116 5.65 -4.39 1.89
C GLY A 116 5.19 -3.75 0.60
N TYR A 117 3.92 -3.38 0.55
CA TYR A 117 3.26 -2.70 -0.56
C TYR A 117 2.38 -1.58 -0.02
N ARG A 118 2.18 -0.57 -0.84
CA ARG A 118 1.21 0.50 -0.64
C ARG A 118 0.06 0.28 -1.61
N VAL A 119 -1.12 0.06 -1.06
CA VAL A 119 -2.37 0.06 -1.84
C VAL A 119 -3.02 1.42 -1.64
N SER A 120 -3.47 2.06 -2.70
CA SER A 120 -4.07 3.38 -2.59
C SER A 120 -5.22 3.58 -3.55
N TYR A 121 -6.21 4.34 -3.12
CA TYR A 121 -7.35 4.79 -3.92
C TYR A 121 -7.69 6.23 -3.52
N ARG A 122 -8.56 6.89 -4.29
CA ARG A 122 -9.01 8.25 -4.04
C ARG A 122 -10.52 8.26 -3.76
N PRO A 123 -10.95 8.50 -2.50
CA PRO A 123 -12.37 8.59 -2.19
C PRO A 123 -13.01 9.86 -2.75
N ALA A 124 -12.22 10.93 -2.85
CA ALA A 124 -12.57 12.20 -3.48
C ALA A 124 -11.38 12.74 -4.29
N PRO A 125 -11.56 13.69 -5.22
CA PRO A 125 -10.48 14.18 -6.08
C PRO A 125 -9.23 14.68 -5.34
N ALA A 126 -9.42 15.37 -4.22
CA ALA A 126 -8.34 15.92 -3.40
C ALA A 126 -7.80 14.93 -2.34
N GLU A 127 -8.48 13.80 -2.14
CA GLU A 127 -8.17 12.85 -1.09
C GLU A 127 -7.45 11.62 -1.65
N LYS A 128 -6.63 11.00 -0.81
CA LYS A 128 -5.96 9.75 -1.11
C LYS A 128 -5.86 8.92 0.15
N THR A 129 -6.45 7.73 0.10
CA THR A 129 -6.25 6.72 1.13
C THR A 129 -5.08 5.83 0.73
N THR A 130 -4.16 5.58 1.66
CA THR A 130 -3.04 4.65 1.47
C THR A 130 -3.06 3.64 2.61
N ILE A 131 -3.15 2.37 2.24
CA ILE A 131 -3.09 1.22 3.15
C ILE A 131 -1.74 0.54 2.97
N HIS A 132 -1.04 0.26 4.07
CA HIS A 132 0.22 -0.45 4.04
C HIS A 132 0.00 -1.94 4.29
N VAL A 133 0.38 -2.77 3.32
CA VAL A 133 0.18 -4.21 3.38
C VAL A 133 1.51 -4.94 3.32
N THR A 134 1.64 -6.04 4.06
CA THR A 134 2.73 -7.01 3.89
C THR A 134 2.13 -8.27 3.30
N VAL A 135 2.78 -8.81 2.27
CA VAL A 135 2.41 -10.11 1.69
C VAL A 135 3.44 -11.17 2.03
N ILE A 136 3.03 -12.44 2.01
CA ILE A 136 3.94 -13.58 2.13
C ILE A 136 3.58 -14.64 1.09
N LYS A 137 4.56 -15.48 0.76
CA LYS A 137 4.31 -16.70 -0.01
C LYS A 137 3.94 -17.82 0.94
N GLN A 138 2.78 -18.45 0.74
CA GLN A 138 2.30 -19.59 1.51
C GLN A 138 2.03 -20.75 0.55
N GLY A 139 2.99 -21.67 0.45
CA GLY A 139 3.01 -22.69 -0.59
C GLY A 139 3.13 -22.06 -1.98
N LYS A 140 2.15 -22.31 -2.86
CA LYS A 140 2.11 -21.75 -4.22
C LYS A 140 1.39 -20.40 -4.32
N ALA A 141 0.72 -19.95 -3.26
CA ALA A 141 -0.07 -18.72 -3.28
C ALA A 141 0.66 -17.56 -2.58
N VAL A 142 0.42 -16.33 -3.05
CA VAL A 142 0.78 -15.11 -2.32
C VAL A 142 -0.43 -14.67 -1.51
N LYS A 143 -0.24 -14.32 -0.23
CA LYS A 143 -1.32 -13.92 0.69
C LYS A 143 -0.97 -12.67 1.47
N ILE A 144 -1.99 -11.91 1.87
CA ILE A 144 -1.88 -10.74 2.74
C ILE A 144 -1.64 -11.21 4.18
N ALA A 145 -0.52 -10.82 4.76
CA ALA A 145 -0.09 -11.21 6.10
C ALA A 145 -0.35 -10.13 7.15
N SER A 146 -0.31 -8.85 6.76
CA SER A 146 -0.59 -7.74 7.67
C SER A 146 -1.15 -6.54 6.93
N ILE A 147 -1.92 -5.73 7.67
CA ILE A 147 -2.42 -4.41 7.24
C ILE A 147 -2.08 -3.40 8.34
N LYS A 148 -1.65 -2.21 7.95
CA LYS A 148 -1.19 -1.11 8.81
C LYS A 148 -1.52 0.25 8.22
#